data_AF-A0A924VTG2-F1
#
_entry.id   AF-A0A924VTG2-F1
#
_cell.length_a   1.000
_cell.length_b   1.000
_cell.length_c   1.000
_cell.angle_alpha   90.00
_cell.angle_beta   90.00
_cell.angle_gamma   90.00
#
_symmetry.space_group_name_H-M   'P 1'
#
loop_
_entity.id
_entity.type
_entity.pdbx_description
1 polymer ?
#
loop_
_entity_poly.entity_id
_entity_poly.type
_entity_poly.pdbx_seq_one_letter_code
_entity_poly.pdbx_strand_id
1 'polypeptide(L)'
;MQVEQYVEYLLKHRQILLGEMKQLKLLQRHNRNRMETAVLADRTLDFKRLESGVASLEPKYRAVLTDLYIRGLTWQEVGEKQHISQKTLANYRKKAIEQLACMWQLSSMKYLATLYENA
;
A
#
# COMPACT_ATOMS: atom_id res chain seq x y z
N MET A 1 -24.44 24.80 -40.63
CA MET A 1 -24.95 23.43 -40.42
C MET A 1 -26.32 23.55 -39.76
N GLN A 2 -27.39 23.21 -40.46
CA GLN A 2 -28.76 23.34 -39.94
C GLN A 2 -29.00 22.25 -38.88
N VAL A 3 -29.76 22.58 -37.82
CA VAL A 3 -30.03 21.69 -36.68
C VAL A 3 -30.56 20.32 -37.13
N GLU A 4 -31.36 20.28 -38.19
CA GLU A 4 -31.93 19.06 -38.78
C GLU A 4 -30.87 18.09 -39.32
N GLN A 5 -29.83 18.59 -39.99
CA GLN A 5 -28.75 17.74 -40.53
C GLN A 5 -27.93 17.08 -39.42
N TYR A 6 -27.75 17.77 -38.29
CA TYR A 6 -27.07 17.23 -37.12
C TYR A 6 -27.91 16.16 -36.42
N VAL A 7 -29.23 16.38 -36.30
CA VAL A 7 -30.17 15.38 -35.75
C VAL A 7 -30.21 14.12 -36.62
N GLU A 8 -30.29 14.25 -37.95
CA GLU A 8 -30.24 13.11 -38.86
C GLU A 8 -28.92 12.32 -38.74
N TYR A 9 -27.79 13.04 -38.64
CA TYR A 9 -26.49 12.42 -38.45
C TYR A 9 -26.46 11.59 -37.16
N LEU A 10 -26.93 12.15 -36.05
CA LEU A 10 -26.98 11.44 -34.76
C LEU A 10 -27.90 10.23 -34.80
N LEU A 11 -29.04 10.31 -35.50
CA LEU A 11 -29.95 9.18 -35.67
C LEU A 11 -29.33 8.06 -36.51
N LYS A 12 -28.68 8.41 -37.63
CA LYS A 12 -28.01 7.45 -38.52
C LYS A 12 -26.87 6.71 -37.83
N HIS A 13 -26.14 7.36 -36.92
CA HIS A 13 -24.97 6.80 -36.26
C HIS A 13 -25.22 6.33 -34.82
N ARG A 14 -26.45 6.43 -34.31
CA ARG A 14 -26.83 6.12 -32.92
C ARG A 14 -26.32 4.75 -32.45
N GLN A 15 -26.48 3.72 -33.26
CA GLN A 15 -26.11 2.35 -32.87
C GLN A 15 -24.61 2.19 -32.68
N ILE A 16 -23.82 2.87 -33.52
CA ILE A 16 -22.35 2.87 -33.45
C ILE A 16 -21.92 3.57 -32.16
N LEU A 17 -22.45 4.77 -31.91
CA LEU A 17 -22.16 5.55 -30.70
C LEU A 17 -22.54 4.80 -29.42
N LEU A 18 -23.68 4.12 -29.40
CA LEU A 18 -24.09 3.27 -28.26
C LEU A 18 -23.14 2.08 -28.05
N GLY A 19 -22.65 1.49 -29.14
CA GLY A 19 -21.64 0.44 -29.11
C GLY A 19 -20.34 0.93 -28.48
N GLU A 20 -19.82 2.06 -28.94
CA GLU A 20 -18.59 2.68 -28.43
C GLU A 20 -18.72 3.04 -26.94
N MET A 21 -19.83 3.64 -26.54
CA MET A 21 -20.10 3.96 -25.13
C MET A 21 -20.13 2.70 -24.25
N LYS A 22 -20.66 1.58 -24.75
CA LYS A 22 -20.67 0.31 -24.02
C LYS A 22 -19.24 -0.23 -23.85
N GLN A 23 -18.42 -0.18 -24.89
CA GLN A 23 -17.02 -0.61 -24.82
C GLN A 23 -16.20 0.25 -23.87
N LEU A 24 -16.38 1.58 -23.92
CA LEU A 24 -15.73 2.51 -23.00
C LEU A 24 -16.08 2.22 -21.54
N LYS A 25 -17.37 1.94 -21.24
CA LYS A 25 -17.80 1.56 -19.88
C LYS A 25 -17.15 0.26 -19.40
N LEU A 26 -17.03 -0.74 -20.27
CA LEU A 26 -16.37 -2.00 -19.94
C LEU A 26 -14.88 -1.80 -19.67
N LEU A 27 -14.21 -1.03 -20.53
CA LEU A 27 -12.79 -0.71 -20.38
C LEU A 27 -12.52 0.07 -19.09
N GLN A 28 -13.33 1.09 -18.79
CA GLN A 28 -13.22 1.84 -17.54
C GLN A 28 -13.40 0.95 -16.31
N ARG A 29 -14.40 0.07 -16.31
CA ARG A 29 -14.62 -0.90 -15.23
C ARG A 29 -13.41 -1.82 -15.07
N HIS A 30 -12.86 -2.33 -16.17
CA HIS A 30 -11.70 -3.21 -16.13
C HIS A 30 -10.44 -2.50 -15.61
N ASN A 31 -10.16 -1.29 -16.10
CA ASN A 31 -9.04 -0.47 -15.64
C ASN A 31 -9.16 -0.14 -14.15
N ARG A 32 -10.37 0.23 -13.69
CA ARG A 32 -10.64 0.47 -12.27
C ARG A 32 -10.34 -0.78 -11.43
N ASN A 33 -10.86 -1.94 -11.82
CA ASN A 33 -10.59 -3.19 -11.12
C ASN A 33 -9.10 -3.54 -11.12
N ARG A 34 -8.38 -3.32 -12.23
CA ARG A 34 -6.92 -3.52 -12.28
C ARG A 34 -6.19 -2.59 -11.31
N MET A 35 -6.58 -1.33 -11.23
CA MET A 35 -6.03 -0.37 -10.27
C MET A 35 -6.33 -0.78 -8.82
N GLU A 36 -7.57 -1.17 -8.52
CA GLU A 36 -7.97 -1.65 -7.18
C GLU A 36 -7.14 -2.88 -6.77
N THR A 37 -7.03 -3.87 -7.66
CA THR A 37 -6.20 -5.06 -7.42
C THR A 37 -4.73 -4.70 -7.24
N ALA A 38 -4.18 -3.79 -8.05
CA ALA A 38 -2.80 -3.35 -7.91
C ALA A 38 -2.55 -2.64 -6.57
N VAL A 39 -3.45 -1.74 -6.15
CA VAL A 39 -3.36 -1.03 -4.86
C VAL A 39 -3.46 -2.02 -3.69
N LEU A 40 -4.35 -3.01 -3.76
CA LEU A 40 -4.45 -4.04 -2.72
C LEU A 40 -3.21 -4.93 -2.68
N ALA A 41 -2.66 -5.31 -3.83
CA ALA A 41 -1.43 -6.08 -3.93
C ALA A 41 -0.24 -5.30 -3.35
N ASP A 42 -0.12 -4.02 -3.68
CA ASP A 42 0.91 -3.10 -3.16
C ASP A 42 0.84 -3.00 -1.63
N ARG A 43 -0.35 -2.74 -1.07
CA ARG A 43 -0.58 -2.74 0.39
C ARG A 43 -0.23 -4.08 1.04
N THR A 44 -0.53 -5.19 0.37
CA THR A 44 -0.19 -6.54 0.87
C THR A 44 1.32 -6.76 0.89
N LEU A 45 2.05 -6.24 -0.11
CA LEU A 45 3.50 -6.28 -0.14
C LEU A 45 4.11 -5.42 0.97
N ASP A 46 3.58 -4.22 1.20
CA ASP A 46 4.00 -3.37 2.30
C ASP A 46 3.77 -4.02 3.67
N PHE A 47 2.63 -4.67 3.85
CA PHE A 47 2.34 -5.43 5.07
C PHE A 47 3.35 -6.57 5.29
N LYS A 48 3.61 -7.38 4.26
CA LYS A 48 4.62 -8.45 4.34
C LYS A 48 6.02 -7.92 4.62
N ARG A 49 6.40 -6.79 4.03
CA ARG A 49 7.68 -6.11 4.29
C ARG A 49 7.76 -5.61 5.73
N LEU A 50 6.67 -5.08 6.28
CA LEU A 50 6.59 -4.68 7.67
C LEU A 50 6.76 -5.88 8.61
N GLU A 51 6.03 -6.98 8.38
CA GLU A 51 6.16 -8.19 9.19
C GLU A 51 7.59 -8.75 9.16
N SER A 52 8.19 -8.81 7.96
CA SER A 52 9.57 -9.26 7.79
C SER A 52 10.58 -8.33 8.48
N GLY A 53 10.34 -7.01 8.40
CA GLY A 53 11.17 -6.01 9.07
C GLY A 53 11.06 -6.11 10.60
N VAL A 54 9.85 -6.29 11.14
CA VAL A 54 9.66 -6.51 12.58
C VAL A 54 10.39 -7.78 13.01
N ALA A 55 10.33 -8.84 12.20
CA ALA A 55 11.03 -10.09 12.45
C ALA A 55 12.57 -9.98 12.40
N SER A 56 13.14 -8.93 11.78
CA SER A 56 14.60 -8.72 11.73
C SER A 56 15.14 -7.80 12.84
N LEU A 57 14.25 -7.11 13.57
CA LEU A 57 14.65 -6.26 14.71
C LEU A 57 15.28 -7.07 15.84
N GLU A 58 16.10 -6.38 16.66
CA GLU A 58 16.61 -6.93 17.92
C GLU A 58 15.45 -7.44 18.80
N PRO A 59 15.64 -8.53 19.58
CA PRO A 59 14.55 -9.19 20.32
C PRO A 59 13.72 -8.26 21.18
N LYS A 60 14.36 -7.31 21.89
CA LYS A 60 13.70 -6.32 22.75
C LYS A 60 12.80 -5.34 21.99
N TYR A 61 13.16 -4.98 20.76
CA TYR A 61 12.37 -4.07 19.91
C TYR A 61 11.24 -4.81 19.20
N ARG A 62 11.54 -6.03 18.72
CA ARG A 62 10.56 -6.94 18.13
C ARG A 62 9.44 -7.25 19.12
N ALA A 63 9.78 -7.62 20.36
CA ALA A 63 8.80 -7.96 21.39
C ALA A 63 7.81 -6.81 21.63
N VAL A 64 8.31 -5.58 21.75
CA VAL A 64 7.50 -4.37 21.93
C VAL A 64 6.57 -4.10 20.73
N LEU A 65 7.08 -4.16 19.49
CA LEU A 65 6.24 -3.91 18.32
C LEU A 65 5.21 -5.02 18.08
N THR A 66 5.58 -6.29 18.28
CA THR A 66 4.66 -7.41 18.17
C THR A 66 3.55 -7.31 19.19
N ASP A 67 3.88 -7.02 20.45
CA ASP A 67 2.89 -6.92 21.52
C ASP A 67 1.94 -5.73 21.31
N LEU A 68 2.45 -4.55 20.91
CA LEU A 68 1.62 -3.36 20.69
C LEU A 68 0.75 -3.43 19.41
N TYR A 69 1.33 -3.87 18.29
CA TYR A 69 0.70 -3.67 16.97
C TYR A 69 0.15 -4.95 16.34
N ILE A 70 0.73 -6.10 16.66
CA ILE A 70 0.27 -7.39 16.10
C ILE A 70 -0.73 -8.04 17.07
N ARG A 71 -0.44 -7.99 18.37
CA ARG A 71 -1.30 -8.56 19.42
C ARG A 71 -2.29 -7.56 20.01
N GLY A 72 -2.13 -6.27 19.74
CA GLY A 72 -3.05 -5.21 20.16
C GLY A 72 -3.07 -4.96 21.67
N LEU A 73 -1.98 -5.29 22.39
CA LEU A 73 -1.89 -5.04 23.83
C LEU A 73 -1.75 -3.55 24.11
N THR A 74 -2.29 -3.11 25.24
CA THR A 74 -2.15 -1.74 25.72
C THR A 74 -0.72 -1.48 26.20
N TRP A 75 -0.34 -0.20 26.22
CA TRP A 75 0.97 0.25 26.72
C TRP A 75 1.27 -0.27 28.13
N GLN A 76 0.27 -0.31 29.00
CA GLN A 76 0.40 -0.82 30.35
C GLN A 76 0.71 -2.33 30.34
N GLU A 77 -0.10 -3.13 29.65
CA GLU A 77 0.07 -4.58 29.56
C GLU A 77 1.43 -4.96 28.95
N VAL A 78 1.90 -4.24 27.93
CA VAL A 78 3.23 -4.49 27.34
C VAL A 78 4.35 -4.16 28.32
N GLY A 79 4.24 -3.04 29.05
CA GLY A 79 5.22 -2.67 30.06
C GLY A 79 5.33 -3.72 31.17
N GLU A 80 4.18 -4.20 31.65
CA GLU A 80 4.10 -5.25 32.67
C GLU A 80 4.68 -6.58 32.15
N LYS A 81 4.26 -7.02 30.97
CA LYS A 81 4.68 -8.29 30.35
C LYS A 81 6.17 -8.32 30.01
N GLN A 82 6.71 -7.21 29.53
CA GLN A 82 8.12 -7.09 29.17
C GLN A 82 8.99 -6.67 30.37
N HIS A 83 8.40 -6.47 31.54
CA HIS A 83 9.07 -6.02 32.77
C HIS A 83 9.88 -4.71 32.56
N ILE A 84 9.31 -3.74 31.83
CA ILE A 84 9.95 -2.46 31.53
C ILE A 84 9.05 -1.27 31.88
N SER A 85 9.67 -0.15 32.26
CA SER A 85 8.94 1.09 32.50
C SER A 85 8.28 1.62 31.22
N GLN A 86 7.19 2.39 31.36
CA GLN A 86 6.54 3.06 30.22
C GLN A 86 7.48 3.96 29.43
N LYS A 87 8.43 4.61 30.11
CA LYS A 87 9.48 5.42 29.47
C LYS A 87 10.42 4.56 28.63
N THR A 88 10.83 3.40 29.15
CA THR A 88 11.67 2.44 28.43
C THR A 88 10.93 1.86 27.23
N LEU A 89 9.65 1.51 27.40
CA LEU A 89 8.77 1.02 26.34
C LEU A 89 8.67 2.04 25.19
N ALA A 90 8.42 3.31 25.50
CA ALA A 90 8.38 4.39 24.50
C ALA A 90 9.71 4.54 23.75
N ASN A 91 10.84 4.46 24.46
CA ASN A 91 12.18 4.50 23.85
C ASN A 91 12.43 3.28 22.94
N TYR A 92 12.05 2.08 23.38
CA TYR A 92 12.20 0.86 22.59
C TYR A 92 11.35 0.90 21.33
N ARG A 93 10.10 1.34 21.42
CA ARG A 93 9.24 1.57 20.26
C ARG A 93 9.86 2.58 19.29
N LYS A 94 10.34 3.72 19.79
CA LYS A 94 10.96 4.75 18.96
C LYS A 94 12.16 4.20 18.18
N LYS A 95 13.09 3.53 18.87
CA LYS A 95 14.26 2.89 18.23
C LYS A 95 13.87 1.81 17.23
N ALA A 96 12.84 1.02 17.53
CA ALA A 96 12.32 0.01 16.63
C ALA A 96 11.82 0.63 15.31
N ILE A 97 11.06 1.72 15.40
CA ILE A 97 10.56 2.47 14.23
C ILE A 97 11.72 3.08 13.43
N GLU A 98 12.72 3.66 14.10
CA GLU A 98 13.92 4.22 13.45
C GLU A 98 14.71 3.13 12.69
N GLN A 99 14.88 1.95 13.29
CA GLN A 99 15.52 0.81 12.63
C GLN A 99 14.73 0.33 11.40
N LEU A 100 13.40 0.19 11.51
CA LEU A 100 12.54 -0.19 10.38
C LEU A 100 12.62 0.84 9.24
N ALA A 101 12.59 2.14 9.57
CA ALA A 101 12.69 3.21 8.59
C ALA A 101 14.04 3.17 7.84
N CYS A 102 15.14 2.94 8.56
CA CYS A 102 16.47 2.80 7.97
C CYS A 102 16.54 1.57 7.02
N MET A 103 15.99 0.42 7.45
CA MET A 103 15.92 -0.78 6.61
C MET A 103 15.12 -0.53 5.31
N TRP A 104 14.00 0.18 5.39
CA TRP A 104 13.19 0.51 4.22
C TRP A 104 13.88 1.48 3.26
N GLN A 105 14.54 2.52 3.78
CA GLN A 105 15.33 3.45 2.96
C GLN A 105 16.50 2.75 2.25
N LEU A 106 17.18 1.82 2.93
CA LEU A 106 18.25 1.02 2.33
C LEU A 106 17.72 0.06 1.26
N SER A 107 16.56 -0.57 1.48
CA SER A 107 15.92 -1.42 0.45
C SER A 107 15.47 -0.62 -0.76
N SER A 108 14.92 0.59 -0.59
CA SER A 108 14.56 1.46 -1.72
C SER A 108 15.78 1.94 -2.50
N MET A 109 16.89 2.27 -1.81
CA MET A 109 18.13 2.68 -2.48
C MET A 109 18.80 1.52 -3.23
N LYS A 110 18.82 0.31 -2.67
CA LYS A 110 19.34 -0.89 -3.35
C LYS A 110 18.56 -1.24 -4.61
N TYR A 111 17.23 -1.14 -4.56
CA TYR A 111 16.38 -1.40 -5.73
C TYR A 111 16.66 -0.42 -6.88
N LEU A 112 16.83 0.86 -6.56
CA LEU A 112 17.22 1.86 -7.55
C LEU A 112 18.61 1.57 -8.13
N ALA A 113 19.61 1.26 -7.30
CA ALA A 113 20.95 0.88 -7.77
C ALA A 113 20.92 -0.31 -8.74
N THR A 114 20.14 -1.36 -8.45
CA THR A 114 20.00 -2.52 -9.34
C THR A 114 19.30 -2.22 -10.67
N LEU A 115 18.45 -1.20 -10.74
CA LEU A 115 17.83 -0.78 -12.00
C LEU A 115 18.80 0.03 -12.89
N TYR A 116 19.73 0.76 -12.27
CA TYR A 116 20.74 1.54 -12.99
C TYR A 116 22.00 0.75 -13.36
N GLU A 117 22.32 -0.34 -12.65
CA GLU A 117 23.44 -1.24 -13.01
C GLU A 117 23.11 -2.21 -14.17
N ASN A 118 21.83 -2.36 -14.53
CA ASN A 118 21.36 -3.24 -15.60
C ASN A 118 20.80 -2.47 -16.83
N ALA A 119 21.07 -1.16 -16.91
CA ALA A 119 20.70 -0.28 -18.02
C ALA A 119 21.97 0.15 -18.80
#